data_AF-A0A9C9GA66-F1
#
_entry.id   AF-A0A9C9GA66-F1
#
_cell.length_a   1.000
_cell.length_b   1.000
_cell.length_c   1.000
_cell.angle_alpha   90.00
_cell.angle_beta   90.00
_cell.angle_gamma   90.00
#
_symmetry.space_group_name_H-M   'P 1'
#
loop_
_entity.id
_entity.type
_entity.pdbx_description
1 polymer ?
#
loop_
_entity_poly.entity_id
_entity_poly.type
_entity_poly.pdbx_seq_one_letter_code
_entity_poly.pdbx_strand_id
1 'polypeptide(L)'
;MRWLLVIPLLAILFTPGCASTGEDEMDKMSANELYDNAKQALNSGDYETAINTFERLEARFPFGKYAQQAQLEIAYAYYKFDEPDSSIATADRFIQNNPGNPHLDYAYYL
;
A
#
# COMPACT_ATOMS: atom_id res chain seq x y z
N MET A 1 -3.95 42.62 48.09
CA MET A 1 -2.86 41.94 48.83
C MET A 1 -2.83 40.48 48.36
N ARG A 2 -1.80 40.09 47.57
CA ARG A 2 -1.23 38.71 47.50
C ARG A 2 -2.20 37.57 47.12
N TRP A 3 -2.24 37.07 45.88
CA TRP A 3 -1.34 36.07 45.26
C TRP A 3 -1.85 35.88 43.81
N LEU A 4 -1.17 36.11 42.67
CA LEU A 4 0.03 35.50 42.10
C LEU A 4 0.16 33.98 42.28
N LEU A 5 0.40 33.29 41.13
CA LEU A 5 0.85 31.88 40.95
C LEU A 5 -0.30 30.86 40.80
N VAL A 6 -0.46 30.01 39.75
CA VAL A 6 0.42 29.48 38.69
C VAL A 6 -0.45 28.93 37.54
N ILE A 7 0.00 29.12 36.30
CA ILE A 7 -0.51 28.49 35.05
C ILE A 7 0.16 27.12 34.86
N PRO A 8 -0.53 26.08 34.36
CA PRO A 8 0.08 25.15 33.42
C PRO A 8 -0.72 25.22 32.10
N LEU A 9 -0.23 25.92 31.08
CA LEU A 9 0.65 25.39 30.03
C LEU A 9 0.17 24.02 29.52
N LEU A 10 -1.03 23.97 28.96
CA LEU A 10 -1.43 22.90 28.07
C LEU A 10 -0.95 23.26 26.65
N ALA A 11 0.33 22.99 26.39
CA ALA A 11 0.90 23.07 25.06
C ALA A 11 0.30 21.94 24.21
N ILE A 12 -0.70 22.27 23.41
CA ILE A 12 -1.18 21.39 22.34
C ILE A 12 -0.09 21.37 21.27
N LEU A 13 0.75 20.34 21.32
CA LEU A 13 1.63 19.96 20.22
C LEU A 13 0.75 19.42 19.08
N PHE A 14 0.24 20.34 18.25
CA PHE A 14 -0.06 20.00 16.87
C PHE A 14 1.29 19.77 16.19
N THR A 15 1.70 18.50 16.08
CA THR A 15 2.70 18.14 15.09
C THR A 15 1.97 18.11 13.74
N PRO A 16 2.38 18.90 12.75
CA PRO A 16 1.91 18.68 11.38
C PRO A 16 2.48 17.33 10.93
N GLY A 17 1.60 16.36 10.70
CA GLY A 17 1.95 15.11 10.04
C GLY A 17 2.51 15.44 8.66
N CYS A 18 3.81 15.22 8.48
CA CYS A 18 4.46 15.34 7.19
C CYS A 18 4.47 13.95 6.55
N ALA A 19 3.40 13.60 5.86
CA ALA A 19 3.30 12.40 5.02
C ALA A 19 3.09 12.86 3.58
N SER A 20 4.18 13.17 2.87
CA SER A 20 4.12 13.41 1.41
C SER A 20 5.44 13.14 0.68
N THR A 21 6.58 13.09 1.38
CA THR A 21 7.89 12.95 0.72
C THR A 21 8.09 11.60 0.02
N GLY A 22 7.48 10.51 0.51
CA GLY A 22 7.65 9.18 -0.07
C GLY A 22 6.90 8.99 -1.40
N GLU A 23 5.72 9.59 -1.52
CA GLU A 23 4.88 9.50 -2.72
C GLU A 23 5.52 10.19 -3.93
N ASP A 24 6.08 11.39 -3.73
CA ASP A 24 6.77 12.15 -4.76
C ASP A 24 8.00 11.42 -5.33
N GLU A 25 8.66 10.60 -4.52
CA GLU A 25 9.79 9.78 -4.96
C GLU A 25 9.30 8.57 -5.79
N MET A 26 8.23 7.91 -5.36
CA MET A 26 7.62 6.80 -6.10
C MET A 26 7.15 7.19 -7.50
N ASP A 27 6.74 8.44 -7.70
CA ASP A 27 6.30 8.95 -9.01
C ASP A 27 7.43 9.13 -10.02
N LYS A 28 8.69 9.16 -9.56
CA LYS A 28 9.87 9.24 -10.44
C LYS A 28 10.41 7.85 -10.81
N MET A 29 10.03 6.82 -10.07
CA MET A 29 10.52 5.46 -10.26
C MET A 29 9.97 4.80 -11.53
N SER A 30 10.74 3.89 -12.11
CA SER A 30 10.30 3.00 -13.18
C SER A 30 9.40 1.87 -12.65
N ALA A 31 8.68 1.19 -13.55
CA ALA A 31 7.84 0.05 -13.19
C ALA A 31 8.64 -1.08 -12.49
N ASN A 32 9.90 -1.29 -12.89
CA ASN A 32 10.74 -2.32 -12.26
C ASN A 32 11.13 -1.92 -10.83
N GLU A 33 11.57 -0.69 -10.63
CA GLU A 33 11.96 -0.22 -9.30
C GLU A 33 10.77 -0.22 -8.34
N LEU A 34 9.57 0.19 -8.80
CA LEU A 34 8.35 0.09 -7.98
C LEU A 34 8.07 -1.36 -7.60
N TYR A 35 8.17 -2.29 -8.55
CA TYR A 35 7.91 -3.71 -8.30
C TYR A 35 8.91 -4.28 -7.30
N ASP A 36 10.20 -4.02 -7.49
CA ASP A 36 11.27 -4.52 -6.64
C ASP A 36 11.15 -3.95 -5.21
N ASN A 37 10.86 -2.65 -5.07
CA ASN A 37 10.64 -2.02 -3.77
C ASN A 37 9.40 -2.58 -3.06
N ALA A 38 8.28 -2.72 -3.78
CA ALA A 38 7.06 -3.30 -3.23
C ALA A 38 7.26 -4.75 -2.78
N LYS A 39 7.97 -5.57 -3.57
CA LYS A 39 8.33 -6.94 -3.19
C LYS A 39 9.27 -6.96 -1.98
N GLN A 40 10.21 -6.02 -1.88
CA GLN A 40 11.08 -5.93 -0.70
C GLN A 40 10.27 -5.64 0.57
N ALA A 41 9.37 -4.64 0.52
CA ALA A 41 8.49 -4.30 1.63
C ALA A 41 7.58 -5.49 2.03
N LEU A 42 7.01 -6.16 1.04
CA LEU A 42 6.19 -7.36 1.24
C LEU A 42 6.97 -8.46 1.97
N ASN A 43 8.21 -8.72 1.53
CA ASN A 43 9.07 -9.75 2.10
C ASN A 43 9.55 -9.40 3.51
N SER A 44 9.68 -8.12 3.85
CA SER A 44 9.99 -7.67 5.21
C SER A 44 8.79 -7.62 6.15
N GLY A 45 7.58 -7.88 5.66
CA GLY A 45 6.34 -7.79 6.43
C GLY A 45 5.79 -6.37 6.58
N ASP A 46 6.33 -5.41 5.82
CA ASP A 46 5.79 -4.05 5.72
C ASP A 46 4.69 -4.03 4.64
N TYR A 47 3.55 -4.61 5.01
CA TYR A 47 2.45 -4.84 4.08
C TYR A 47 1.80 -3.53 3.62
N GLU A 48 1.69 -2.53 4.49
CA GLU A 48 1.15 -1.22 4.15
C GLU A 48 1.99 -0.53 3.05
N THR A 49 3.32 -0.50 3.21
CA THR A 49 4.21 0.04 2.17
C THR A 49 4.14 -0.78 0.88
N ALA A 50 4.05 -2.11 0.99
CA ALA A 50 3.92 -2.98 -0.18
C ALA A 50 2.64 -2.69 -0.98
N ILE A 51 1.49 -2.61 -0.29
CA ILE A 51 0.19 -2.28 -0.89
C ILE A 51 0.28 -0.94 -1.61
N ASN A 52 0.68 0.12 -0.91
CA ASN A 52 0.77 1.46 -1.49
C ASN A 52 1.70 1.50 -2.73
N THR A 53 2.81 0.77 -2.68
CA THR A 53 3.78 0.75 -3.78
C THR A 53 3.28 -0.06 -4.99
N PHE A 54 2.63 -1.20 -4.77
CA PHE A 54 2.00 -1.96 -5.85
C PHE A 54 0.82 -1.22 -6.46
N GLU A 55 -0.03 -0.58 -5.67
CA GLU A 55 -1.15 0.23 -6.17
C GLU A 55 -0.65 1.40 -7.01
N ARG A 56 0.45 2.06 -6.60
CA ARG A 56 1.11 3.08 -7.41
C ARG A 56 1.64 2.53 -8.72
N LEU A 57 2.21 1.32 -8.72
CA LEU A 57 2.65 0.63 -9.93
C LEU A 57 1.46 0.37 -10.86
N GLU A 58 0.35 -0.17 -10.36
CA GLU A 58 -0.85 -0.44 -11.16
C GLU A 58 -1.43 0.85 -11.76
N ALA A 59 -1.52 1.92 -10.96
CA ALA A 59 -2.04 3.20 -11.42
C ALA A 59 -1.18 3.83 -12.52
N ARG A 60 0.15 3.75 -12.42
CA ARG A 60 1.07 4.35 -13.40
C ARG A 60 1.33 3.47 -14.61
N PHE A 61 1.30 2.16 -14.44
CA PHE A 61 1.64 1.17 -15.46
C PHE A 61 0.57 0.07 -15.59
N PRO A 62 -0.70 0.41 -15.89
CA PRO A 62 -1.83 -0.53 -15.83
C PRO A 62 -1.77 -1.68 -16.84
N PHE A 63 -0.96 -1.53 -17.89
CA PHE A 63 -0.71 -2.56 -18.91
C PHE A 63 0.77 -2.99 -18.94
N GLY A 64 1.53 -2.64 -17.90
CA GLY A 64 2.94 -2.96 -17.79
C GLY A 64 3.18 -4.45 -17.51
N LYS A 65 4.43 -4.89 -17.71
CA LYS A 65 4.87 -6.27 -17.46
C LYS A 65 4.47 -6.81 -16.08
N TYR A 66 4.44 -5.93 -15.07
CA TYR A 66 4.17 -6.28 -13.69
C TYR A 66 2.72 -6.03 -13.24
N ALA A 67 1.84 -5.49 -14.10
CA ALA A 67 0.51 -5.05 -13.67
C ALA A 67 -0.35 -6.19 -13.09
N GLN A 68 -0.44 -7.31 -13.82
CA GLN A 68 -1.23 -8.47 -13.38
C GLN A 68 -0.62 -9.12 -12.12
N GLN A 69 0.71 -9.21 -12.06
CA GLN A 69 1.38 -9.75 -10.87
C GLN A 69 1.17 -8.82 -9.67
N ALA A 70 1.27 -7.51 -9.85
CA ALA A 70 1.04 -6.53 -8.78
C ALA A 70 -0.38 -6.64 -8.21
N GLN A 71 -1.41 -6.81 -9.03
CA GLN A 71 -2.78 -7.03 -8.56
C GLN A 71 -2.91 -8.26 -7.63
N LEU A 72 -2.29 -9.38 -7.98
CA LEU A 72 -2.25 -10.56 -7.12
C LEU A 72 -1.46 -10.32 -5.82
N GLU A 73 -0.35 -9.61 -5.91
CA GLU A 73 0.49 -9.29 -4.76
C GLU A 73 -0.21 -8.29 -3.81
N ILE A 74 -1.03 -7.37 -4.32
CA ILE A 74 -1.89 -6.48 -3.53
C ILE A 74 -2.91 -7.31 -2.75
N ALA A 75 -3.63 -8.23 -3.41
CA ALA A 75 -4.57 -9.11 -2.73
C ALA A 75 -3.88 -9.92 -1.61
N TYR A 76 -2.73 -10.52 -1.91
CA TYR A 76 -1.94 -11.23 -0.91
C TYR A 76 -1.46 -10.32 0.23
N ALA A 77 -0.99 -9.11 -0.07
CA ALA A 77 -0.55 -8.17 0.95
C ALA A 77 -1.70 -7.77 1.88
N TYR A 78 -2.90 -7.51 1.35
CA TYR A 78 -4.11 -7.28 2.16
C TYR A 78 -4.44 -8.48 3.05
N TYR A 79 -4.40 -9.70 2.50
CA TYR A 79 -4.59 -10.93 3.30
C TYR A 79 -3.58 -11.02 4.45
N LYS A 80 -2.31 -10.70 4.19
CA LYS A 80 -1.25 -10.70 5.21
C LYS A 80 -1.36 -9.55 6.22
N PHE A 81 -1.99 -8.45 5.82
CA PHE A 81 -2.23 -7.28 6.66
C PHE A 81 -3.50 -7.37 7.51
N ASP A 82 -4.18 -8.53 7.52
CA ASP A 82 -5.44 -8.76 8.25
C ASP A 82 -6.61 -7.90 7.74
N GLU A 83 -6.61 -7.60 6.43
CA GLU A 83 -7.65 -6.85 5.71
C GLU A 83 -8.37 -7.75 4.69
N PRO A 84 -9.17 -8.74 5.14
CA PRO A 84 -9.73 -9.78 4.27
C PRO A 84 -10.72 -9.23 3.23
N ASP A 85 -11.51 -8.21 3.57
CA ASP A 85 -12.48 -7.62 2.64
C ASP A 85 -11.77 -6.96 1.44
N SER A 86 -10.64 -6.29 1.70
CA SER A 86 -9.79 -5.69 0.67
C SER A 86 -9.07 -6.75 -0.18
N SER A 87 -8.63 -7.86 0.45
CA SER A 87 -8.07 -9.03 -0.25
C SER A 87 -9.07 -9.60 -1.25
N ILE A 88 -10.28 -9.93 -0.79
CA ILE A 88 -11.36 -10.51 -1.61
C ILE A 88 -11.74 -9.56 -2.74
N ALA A 89 -11.95 -8.27 -2.45
CA ALA A 89 -12.32 -7.29 -3.47
C ALA A 89 -11.25 -7.14 -4.56
N THR A 90 -9.97 -7.23 -4.19
CA THR A 90 -8.85 -7.16 -5.14
C THR A 90 -8.74 -8.45 -5.96
N ALA A 91 -8.87 -9.62 -5.32
CA ALA A 91 -8.86 -10.92 -5.98
C ALA A 91 -10.03 -11.07 -6.98
N ASP A 92 -11.25 -10.67 -6.59
CA ASP A 92 -12.41 -10.68 -7.47
C ASP A 92 -12.21 -9.80 -8.71
N ARG A 93 -11.64 -8.61 -8.52
CA ARG A 93 -11.29 -7.72 -9.64
C ARG A 93 -10.26 -8.36 -10.56
N PHE A 94 -9.24 -9.02 -10.00
CA PHE A 94 -8.25 -9.75 -10.79
C PHE A 94 -8.90 -10.86 -11.63
N ILE A 95 -9.78 -11.66 -11.03
CA ILE A 95 -10.50 -12.74 -11.70
C ILE A 95 -11.36 -12.21 -12.85
N GLN A 96 -12.12 -11.14 -12.60
CA GLN A 96 -12.99 -10.51 -13.61
C GLN A 96 -12.19 -9.94 -14.78
N ASN A 97 -11.05 -9.29 -14.49
CA ASN A 97 -10.24 -8.65 -15.51
C ASN A 97 -9.31 -9.62 -16.26
N ASN A 98 -8.98 -10.76 -15.66
CA ASN A 98 -7.98 -11.70 -16.18
C ASN A 98 -8.49 -13.17 -16.23
N PRO A 99 -9.65 -13.47 -16.85
CA PRO A 99 -10.32 -14.78 -16.78
C PRO A 99 -9.57 -15.96 -17.43
N GLY A 100 -8.45 -15.72 -18.11
CA GLY A 100 -7.58 -16.76 -18.68
C GLY A 100 -6.17 -16.80 -18.07
N ASN A 101 -5.92 -16.06 -16.98
CA ASN A 101 -4.59 -16.02 -16.36
C ASN A 101 -4.26 -17.36 -15.68
N PRO A 102 -3.03 -17.89 -15.82
CA PRO A 102 -2.64 -19.17 -15.21
C PRO A 102 -2.66 -19.20 -13.69
N HIS A 103 -2.74 -18.04 -13.02
CA HIS A 103 -2.73 -17.88 -11.56
C HIS A 103 -4.11 -17.58 -10.96
N LEU A 104 -5.20 -17.87 -11.68
CA LEU A 104 -6.55 -17.69 -11.16
C LEU A 104 -6.83 -18.57 -9.94
N ASP A 105 -6.25 -19.76 -9.89
CA ASP A 105 -6.32 -20.66 -8.73
C ASP A 105 -5.80 -20.00 -7.45
N TYR A 106 -4.69 -19.26 -7.56
CA TYR A 106 -4.15 -18.48 -6.46
C TYR A 106 -5.07 -17.33 -6.06
N ALA A 107 -5.67 -16.63 -7.03
CA ALA A 107 -6.65 -15.59 -6.74
C ALA A 107 -7.89 -16.12 -5.99
N TYR A 108 -8.37 -17.33 -6.32
CA TYR A 108 -9.47 -17.98 -5.60
C TYR A 108 -9.10 -18.49 -4.21
N TYR A 109 -7.82 -18.69 -3.94
CA TYR A 109 -7.32 -19.11 -2.63
C TYR A 109 -7.25 -17.94 -1.63
N LEU A 110 -6.93 -16.74 -2.13
CA LEU A 110 -6.86 -15.49 -1.37
C LEU A 110 -8.26 -14.96 -1.00
#